data_AF-A0A950MC98-F1
#
_entry.id   AF-A0A950MC98-F1
#
_cell.length_a   1.000
_cell.length_b   1.000
_cell.length_c   1.000
_cell.angle_alpha   90.00
_cell.angle_beta   90.00
_cell.angle_gamma   90.00
#
_symmetry.space_group_name_H-M   'P 1'
#
loop_
_entity.id
_entity.type
_entity.pdbx_description
1 polymer ?
#
loop_
_entity_poly.entity_id
_entity_poly.type
_entity_poly.pdbx_seq_one_letter_code
_entity_poly.pdbx_strand_id
1 'polypeptide(L)'
;MISSGRVSFLGLAGLLTAVSGSAYAAAPSAKTNDKDLQKIRHIIVIYGENRSFDNLYGLYPGADGIADARLGVEQVDNDGTPLPRLPEVWTGKPPVPDPAYPRLPNRPFQLDGSSINKPYTVETRDLVHRFYQNQEQIDGGKLDKFAAVSDAGGLVMGYYDGSHMKLWKLAQQYTLADHFFMGAFGGSFLNHMWLACACTPVFPAAPATLVAQLDGENRLARKPGSPAGALEGPPQFVLDGAVTPDGYGVNTLQPLYQPSGIPPVAAGDNRFADPAKNPLPPQTLDTIGDRLSDKGVSWAWYA
;
A
#
# COMPACT_ATOMS: atom_id res chain seq x y z
N MET A 1 -56.54 13.14 -31.35
CA MET A 1 -56.63 12.64 -32.73
C MET A 1 -55.22 12.35 -33.22
N ILE A 2 -54.91 11.05 -33.30
CA ILE A 2 -53.96 10.35 -34.18
C ILE A 2 -52.84 11.19 -34.82
N SER A 3 -51.58 10.89 -34.47
CA SER A 3 -50.60 10.33 -35.42
C SER A 3 -49.25 10.12 -34.74
N SER A 4 -48.99 8.87 -34.38
CA SER A 4 -47.71 8.32 -33.96
C SER A 4 -46.81 8.06 -35.17
N GLY A 5 -45.73 8.83 -35.32
CA GLY A 5 -44.65 8.58 -36.27
C GLY A 5 -43.58 7.67 -35.65
N ARG A 6 -43.45 6.44 -36.16
CA ARG A 6 -42.40 5.49 -35.80
C ARG A 6 -41.09 5.90 -36.48
N VAL A 7 -40.03 6.10 -35.71
CA VAL A 7 -38.65 6.15 -36.22
C VAL A 7 -38.08 4.74 -36.16
N SER A 8 -37.80 4.18 -37.34
CA SER A 8 -37.13 2.89 -37.50
C SER A 8 -35.63 3.04 -37.21
N PHE A 9 -35.13 2.42 -36.15
CA PHE A 9 -33.70 2.18 -35.98
C PHE A 9 -33.33 0.92 -36.77
N LEU A 10 -32.53 1.09 -37.84
CA LEU A 10 -31.83 -0.02 -38.47
C LEU A 10 -30.81 -0.59 -37.47
N GLY A 11 -30.92 -1.88 -37.20
CA GLY A 11 -29.99 -2.63 -36.36
C GLY A 11 -28.63 -2.75 -37.02
N LEU A 12 -27.60 -2.26 -36.33
CA LEU A 12 -26.22 -2.67 -36.56
C LEU A 12 -25.95 -3.86 -35.63
N ALA A 13 -25.99 -5.06 -36.18
CA ALA A 13 -25.54 -6.28 -35.48
C ALA A 13 -24.01 -6.21 -35.35
N GLY A 14 -23.53 -5.62 -34.25
CA GLY A 14 -22.14 -5.67 -33.85
C GLY A 14 -21.80 -7.06 -33.34
N LEU A 15 -20.82 -7.71 -33.97
CA LEU A 15 -20.19 -8.94 -33.52
C LEU A 15 -19.84 -8.86 -32.02
N LEU A 16 -20.52 -9.65 -31.19
CA LEU A 16 -20.05 -10.00 -29.85
C LEU A 16 -18.85 -10.93 -30.01
N THR A 17 -17.64 -10.39 -29.94
CA THR A 17 -16.45 -11.18 -29.68
C THR A 17 -16.59 -11.79 -28.29
N ALA A 18 -16.85 -13.10 -28.26
CA ALA A 18 -16.82 -13.90 -27.05
C ALA A 18 -15.41 -13.80 -26.44
N VAL A 19 -15.26 -13.00 -25.39
CA VAL A 19 -14.11 -13.09 -24.50
C VAL A 19 -14.22 -14.44 -23.83
N SER A 20 -13.35 -15.37 -24.22
CA SER A 20 -13.16 -16.66 -23.56
C SER A 20 -12.75 -16.38 -22.12
N GLY A 21 -13.73 -16.35 -21.22
CA GLY A 21 -13.48 -16.32 -19.79
C GLY A 21 -12.79 -17.61 -19.41
N SER A 22 -11.48 -17.56 -19.18
CA SER A 22 -10.77 -18.61 -18.47
C SER A 22 -11.41 -18.73 -17.10
N ALA A 23 -12.29 -19.71 -16.94
CA ALA A 23 -12.83 -20.08 -15.66
C ALA A 23 -11.66 -20.57 -14.80
N TYR A 24 -11.14 -19.69 -13.94
CA TYR A 24 -10.38 -20.14 -12.79
C TYR A 24 -11.33 -21.05 -12.00
N ALA A 25 -11.07 -22.35 -12.04
CA ALA A 25 -11.75 -23.29 -11.18
C ALA A 25 -11.41 -22.86 -9.74
N ALA A 26 -12.33 -22.13 -9.09
CA ALA A 26 -12.23 -21.87 -7.68
C ALA A 26 -12.06 -23.23 -7.00
N ALA A 27 -10.93 -23.42 -6.34
CA ALA A 27 -10.72 -24.62 -5.53
C ALA A 27 -11.95 -24.78 -4.64
N PRO A 28 -12.50 -26.00 -4.49
CA PRO A 28 -13.68 -26.20 -3.68
C PRO A 28 -13.40 -25.63 -2.29
N SER A 29 -14.17 -24.60 -1.90
CA SER A 29 -14.12 -24.07 -0.54
C SER A 29 -14.33 -25.24 0.38
N ALA A 30 -13.27 -25.66 1.08
CA ALA A 30 -13.38 -26.66 2.13
C ALA A 30 -14.42 -26.09 3.10
N LYS A 31 -15.57 -26.77 3.24
CA LYS A 31 -16.58 -26.37 4.21
C LYS A 31 -15.88 -26.32 5.56
N THR A 32 -15.71 -25.11 6.10
CA THR A 32 -15.17 -24.91 7.43
C THR A 32 -16.05 -25.68 8.39
N ASN A 33 -15.52 -26.73 8.98
CA ASN A 33 -16.22 -27.47 9.99
C ASN A 33 -16.18 -26.63 11.27
N ASP A 34 -17.33 -26.12 11.71
CA ASP A 34 -17.43 -25.29 12.92
C ASP A 34 -16.77 -25.96 14.14
N LYS A 35 -16.75 -27.31 14.18
CA LYS A 35 -16.06 -28.07 15.24
C LYS A 35 -14.55 -27.86 15.23
N ASP A 36 -13.94 -27.63 14.08
CA ASP A 36 -12.50 -27.38 13.97
C ASP A 36 -12.16 -25.95 14.38
N LEU A 37 -12.97 -24.95 13.98
CA LEU A 37 -12.81 -23.57 14.45
C LEU A 37 -13.00 -23.44 15.97
N GLN A 38 -13.92 -24.21 16.56
CA GLN A 38 -14.13 -24.26 18.01
C GLN A 38 -12.92 -24.78 18.80
N LYS A 39 -11.94 -25.42 18.15
CA LYS A 39 -10.67 -25.83 18.79
C LYS A 39 -9.73 -24.65 19.01
N ILE A 40 -9.90 -23.56 18.25
CA ILE A 40 -9.08 -22.35 18.37
C ILE A 40 -9.59 -21.55 19.57
N ARG A 41 -8.74 -21.42 20.59
CA ARG A 41 -9.04 -20.66 21.82
C ARG A 41 -8.35 -19.30 21.88
N HIS A 42 -7.24 -19.16 21.17
CA HIS A 42 -6.42 -17.96 21.15
C HIS A 42 -6.08 -17.61 19.70
N ILE A 43 -6.27 -16.35 19.35
CA ILE A 43 -5.84 -15.77 18.08
C ILE A 43 -4.78 -14.75 18.45
N ILE A 44 -3.55 -14.96 17.95
CA ILE A 44 -2.45 -14.02 18.11
C ILE A 44 -2.16 -13.46 16.73
N VAL A 45 -2.31 -12.14 16.58
CA VAL A 45 -2.02 -11.42 15.35
C VAL A 45 -0.67 -10.73 15.52
N ILE A 46 0.33 -11.15 14.75
CA ILE A 46 1.63 -10.49 14.67
C ILE A 46 1.60 -9.61 13.43
N TYR A 47 1.56 -8.29 13.63
CA TYR A 47 1.49 -7.32 12.54
C TYR A 47 2.91 -6.86 12.17
N GLY A 48 3.39 -7.31 11.01
CA GLY A 48 4.67 -6.86 10.44
C GLY A 48 4.52 -5.55 9.67
N GLU A 49 5.64 -4.89 9.35
CA GLU A 49 5.64 -3.57 8.71
C GLU A 49 6.44 -3.56 7.40
N ASN A 50 5.98 -2.72 6.47
CA ASN A 50 6.72 -2.14 5.33
C ASN A 50 7.43 -3.11 4.39
N ARG A 51 6.87 -4.31 4.17
CA ARG A 51 7.39 -5.29 3.21
C ARG A 51 6.25 -5.83 2.34
N SER A 52 6.39 -5.76 1.02
CA SER A 52 5.48 -6.43 0.10
C SER A 52 5.71 -7.94 0.10
N PHE A 53 4.73 -8.70 -0.39
CA PHE A 53 4.87 -10.14 -0.57
C PHE A 53 6.09 -10.47 -1.45
N ASP A 54 6.18 -9.86 -2.62
CA ASP A 54 7.27 -10.08 -3.57
C ASP A 54 8.66 -9.74 -3.01
N ASN A 55 8.76 -8.77 -2.10
CA ASN A 55 10.04 -8.41 -1.50
C ASN A 55 10.64 -9.54 -0.65
N LEU A 56 9.83 -10.38 -0.01
CA LEU A 56 10.28 -11.43 0.92
C LEU A 56 9.97 -12.86 0.46
N TYR A 57 8.86 -13.05 -0.26
CA TYR A 57 8.29 -14.34 -0.62
C TYR A 57 8.09 -14.50 -2.14
N GLY A 58 8.53 -13.56 -2.97
CA GLY A 58 8.38 -13.64 -4.42
C GLY A 58 9.08 -14.84 -5.07
N LEU A 59 10.03 -15.47 -4.38
CA LEU A 59 10.72 -16.70 -4.78
C LEU A 59 10.16 -17.96 -4.10
N TYR A 60 9.08 -17.85 -3.32
CA TYR A 60 8.54 -18.98 -2.57
C TYR A 60 7.98 -20.05 -3.53
N PRO A 61 8.37 -21.33 -3.41
CA PRO A 61 7.94 -22.36 -4.35
C PRO A 61 6.42 -22.48 -4.43
N GLY A 62 5.88 -22.24 -5.63
CA GLY A 62 4.45 -22.34 -5.91
C GLY A 62 3.60 -21.13 -5.51
N ALA A 63 4.23 -20.04 -5.05
CA ALA A 63 3.53 -18.78 -4.83
C ALA A 63 3.40 -17.98 -6.13
N ASP A 64 2.30 -17.23 -6.26
CA ASP A 64 2.15 -16.20 -7.29
C ASP A 64 3.04 -14.98 -6.96
N GLY A 65 4.28 -14.98 -7.47
CA GLY A 65 5.26 -13.95 -7.17
C GLY A 65 6.26 -13.70 -8.29
N ILE A 66 7.40 -13.08 -7.96
CA ILE A 66 8.47 -12.68 -8.90
C ILE A 66 8.87 -13.78 -9.90
N ALA A 67 8.89 -15.05 -9.48
CA ALA A 67 9.24 -16.16 -10.38
C ALA A 67 8.26 -16.35 -11.55
N ASP A 68 6.99 -15.98 -11.37
CA ASP A 68 5.90 -16.14 -12.33
C ASP A 68 5.32 -14.80 -12.83
N ALA A 69 5.89 -13.68 -12.38
CA ALA A 69 5.39 -12.33 -12.66
C ALA A 69 5.41 -11.99 -14.17
N ARG A 70 4.23 -11.68 -14.71
CA ARG A 70 4.03 -11.26 -16.12
C ARG A 70 3.75 -9.77 -16.29
N LEU A 71 3.28 -9.10 -15.24
CA LEU A 71 2.91 -7.68 -15.23
C LEU A 71 3.84 -6.90 -14.31
N GLY A 72 4.07 -5.61 -14.61
CA GLY A 72 4.91 -4.73 -13.79
C GLY A 72 6.41 -5.06 -13.77
N VAL A 73 6.89 -5.97 -14.61
CA VAL A 73 8.33 -6.27 -14.71
C VAL A 73 9.10 -5.13 -15.35
N GLU A 74 8.57 -4.57 -16.45
CA GLU A 74 9.11 -3.38 -17.09
C GLU A 74 8.45 -2.13 -16.50
N GLN A 75 9.27 -1.20 -16.01
CA GLN A 75 8.80 0.07 -15.45
C GLN A 75 8.82 1.16 -16.51
N VAL A 76 7.88 2.09 -16.42
CA VAL A 76 7.74 3.26 -17.29
C VAL A 76 8.01 4.55 -16.53
N ASP A 77 8.37 5.61 -17.25
CA ASP A 77 8.45 6.96 -16.70
C ASP A 77 7.04 7.58 -16.55
N ASN A 78 6.95 8.80 -16.03
CA ASN A 78 5.69 9.49 -15.76
C ASN A 78 4.80 9.66 -17.01
N ASP A 79 5.41 9.76 -18.19
CA ASP A 79 4.73 9.88 -19.49
C ASP A 79 4.33 8.53 -20.11
N GLY A 80 4.64 7.42 -19.44
CA GLY A 80 4.36 6.06 -19.90
C GLY A 80 5.42 5.47 -20.84
N THR A 81 6.53 6.17 -21.09
CA THR A 81 7.63 5.61 -21.89
C THR A 81 8.42 4.58 -21.09
N PRO A 82 8.81 3.42 -21.67
CA PRO A 82 9.63 2.44 -20.96
C PRO A 82 10.97 3.02 -20.53
N LEU A 83 11.32 2.81 -19.26
CA LEU A 83 12.61 3.25 -18.74
C LEU A 83 13.74 2.40 -19.34
N PRO A 84 14.84 3.02 -19.84
CA PRO A 84 15.97 2.25 -20.37
C PRO A 84 16.73 1.48 -19.28
N ARG A 85 16.57 1.90 -18.02
CA ARG A 85 17.11 1.31 -16.79
C ARG A 85 16.32 1.84 -15.61
N LEU A 86 16.40 1.20 -14.44
CA LEU A 86 15.80 1.81 -13.24
C LEU A 86 16.51 3.12 -12.89
N PRO A 87 15.79 4.09 -12.27
CA PRO A 87 16.41 5.25 -11.66
C PRO A 87 17.48 4.86 -10.66
N GLU A 88 18.41 5.78 -10.41
CA GLU A 88 19.38 5.62 -9.33
C GLU A 88 18.65 5.34 -8.01
N VAL A 89 19.29 4.56 -7.14
CA VAL A 89 18.80 4.47 -5.76
C VAL A 89 19.15 5.77 -5.05
N TRP A 90 18.14 6.49 -4.58
CA TRP A 90 18.34 7.80 -3.96
C TRP A 90 18.55 7.68 -2.45
N THR A 91 19.60 8.32 -1.93
CA THR A 91 19.74 8.60 -0.49
C THR A 91 18.63 9.52 0.00
N GLY A 92 18.51 9.69 1.32
CA GLY A 92 17.44 10.43 2.01
C GLY A 92 17.21 11.88 1.54
N LYS A 93 17.44 12.85 2.43
CA LYS A 93 17.28 14.27 2.13
C LYS A 93 18.62 14.98 2.37
N PRO A 94 19.23 15.62 1.34
CA PRO A 94 18.79 15.69 -0.06
C PRO A 94 18.97 14.35 -0.80
N PRO A 95 18.18 14.07 -1.85
CA PRO A 95 18.36 12.87 -2.65
C PRO A 95 19.59 12.99 -3.54
N VAL A 96 20.56 12.11 -3.33
CA VAL A 96 21.70 11.90 -4.25
C VAL A 96 21.82 10.40 -4.57
N PRO A 97 22.42 10.01 -5.71
CA PRO A 97 22.66 8.60 -6.00
C PRO A 97 23.46 7.92 -4.88
N ASP A 98 22.96 6.79 -4.38
CA ASP A 98 23.64 5.98 -3.37
C ASP A 98 24.70 5.09 -4.04
N PRO A 99 26.01 5.30 -3.75
CA PRO A 99 27.08 4.53 -4.38
C PRO A 99 27.08 3.05 -3.99
N ALA A 100 26.30 2.64 -2.99
CA ALA A 100 26.13 1.23 -2.62
C ALA A 100 25.37 0.41 -3.67
N TYR A 101 24.72 1.06 -4.64
CA TYR A 101 23.96 0.40 -5.70
C TYR A 101 24.57 0.70 -7.07
N PRO A 102 24.75 -0.32 -7.93
CA PRO A 102 25.15 -0.11 -9.30
C PRO A 102 23.98 0.47 -10.11
N ARG A 103 24.22 0.80 -11.39
CA ARG A 103 23.11 1.04 -12.32
C ARG A 103 22.33 -0.25 -12.54
N LEU A 104 21.02 -0.20 -12.30
CA LEU A 104 20.15 -1.37 -12.27
C LEU A 104 19.36 -1.49 -13.58
N PRO A 105 19.23 -2.70 -14.16
CA PRO A 105 18.38 -2.93 -15.32
C PRO A 105 16.91 -2.69 -14.98
N ASN A 106 16.07 -2.33 -15.95
CA ASN A 106 14.62 -2.12 -15.77
C ASN A 106 13.86 -3.44 -15.52
N ARG A 107 14.03 -4.00 -14.32
CA ARG A 107 13.40 -5.22 -13.82
C ARG A 107 13.68 -5.40 -12.32
N PRO A 108 12.91 -6.26 -11.61
CA PRO A 108 13.25 -6.68 -10.26
C PRO A 108 14.69 -7.19 -10.14
N PHE A 109 15.32 -6.94 -8.99
CA PHE A 109 16.69 -7.38 -8.70
C PHE A 109 16.85 -7.84 -7.26
N GLN A 110 17.76 -8.77 -7.06
CA GLN A 110 18.01 -9.37 -5.74
C GLN A 110 18.97 -8.50 -4.91
N LEU A 111 18.53 -8.06 -3.73
CA LEU A 111 19.28 -7.22 -2.79
C LEU A 111 20.42 -7.98 -2.10
N ASP A 112 20.17 -9.22 -1.71
CA ASP A 112 21.13 -10.11 -1.03
C ASP A 112 21.96 -10.97 -2.00
N GLY A 113 21.84 -10.72 -3.30
CA GLY A 113 22.68 -11.33 -4.32
C GLY A 113 24.10 -10.76 -4.33
N SER A 114 25.04 -11.44 -4.98
CA SER A 114 26.48 -11.10 -4.95
C SER A 114 26.83 -9.68 -5.43
N SER A 115 25.99 -9.06 -6.27
CA SER A 115 26.26 -7.74 -6.84
C SER A 115 25.97 -6.57 -5.89
N ILE A 116 25.04 -6.75 -4.94
CA ILE A 116 24.62 -5.70 -3.99
C ILE A 116 24.96 -6.12 -2.56
N ASN A 117 24.90 -7.42 -2.26
CA ASN A 117 25.30 -8.04 -1.00
C ASN A 117 24.70 -7.35 0.23
N LYS A 118 23.41 -7.05 0.17
CA LYS A 118 22.67 -6.40 1.25
C LYS A 118 21.73 -7.42 1.88
N PRO A 119 22.12 -8.07 3.00
CA PRO A 119 21.29 -9.07 3.64
C PRO A 119 20.05 -8.43 4.29
N TYR A 120 18.99 -9.22 4.48
CA TYR A 120 17.74 -8.76 5.11
C TYR A 120 17.89 -8.26 6.56
N THR A 121 19.04 -8.54 7.20
CA THR A 121 19.39 -8.03 8.53
C THR A 121 19.95 -6.61 8.51
N VAL A 122 20.22 -6.05 7.33
CA VAL A 122 20.68 -4.68 7.16
C VAL A 122 19.49 -3.85 6.71
N GLU A 123 19.19 -2.81 7.50
CA GLU A 123 18.14 -1.87 7.16
C GLU A 123 18.41 -1.19 5.81
N THR A 124 17.40 -1.22 4.96
CA THR A 124 17.34 -0.37 3.77
C THR A 124 16.69 0.94 4.15
N ARG A 125 16.81 1.94 3.28
CA ARG A 125 15.88 3.08 3.32
C ARG A 125 14.44 2.57 3.25
N ASP A 126 13.55 3.26 3.96
CA ASP A 126 12.11 3.07 3.90
C ASP A 126 11.56 3.60 2.56
N LEU A 127 10.72 2.79 1.91
CA LEU A 127 10.15 3.11 0.60
C LEU A 127 8.91 3.97 0.77
N VAL A 128 8.59 4.83 -0.19
CA VAL A 128 7.28 5.50 -0.18
C VAL A 128 6.14 4.46 -0.21
N HIS A 129 5.21 4.59 0.74
CA HIS A 129 4.04 3.72 0.90
C HIS A 129 2.80 4.55 1.24
N ARG A 130 2.65 5.72 0.60
CA ARG A 130 1.59 6.69 0.90
C ARG A 130 0.41 6.55 -0.06
N PHE A 131 -0.77 6.99 0.38
CA PHE A 131 -2.06 6.68 -0.24
C PHE A 131 -2.13 6.96 -1.75
N TYR A 132 -1.75 8.16 -2.18
CA TYR A 132 -1.85 8.54 -3.59
C TYR A 132 -0.69 8.01 -4.44
N GLN A 133 0.52 7.97 -3.89
CA GLN A 133 1.67 7.39 -4.58
C GLN A 133 1.44 5.92 -4.86
N ASN A 134 0.91 5.18 -3.89
CA ASN A 134 0.62 3.77 -4.07
C ASN A 134 -0.41 3.52 -5.20
N GLN A 135 -1.44 4.35 -5.31
CA GLN A 135 -2.36 4.32 -6.46
C GLN A 135 -1.66 4.63 -7.78
N GLU A 136 -0.79 5.64 -7.79
CA GLU A 136 -0.03 6.02 -8.98
C GLU A 136 0.95 4.92 -9.42
N GLN A 137 1.61 4.25 -8.48
CA GLN A 137 2.51 3.12 -8.76
C GLN A 137 1.76 1.94 -9.41
N ILE A 138 0.51 1.73 -9.02
CA ILE A 138 -0.35 0.67 -9.56
C ILE A 138 -0.81 0.98 -10.99
N ASP A 139 -0.87 2.28 -11.37
CA ASP A 139 -1.24 2.78 -12.71
C ASP A 139 -2.47 2.08 -13.32
N GLY A 140 -3.56 2.00 -12.57
CA GLY A 140 -4.79 1.36 -13.05
C GLY A 140 -4.66 -0.16 -13.27
N GLY A 141 -3.71 -0.81 -12.59
CA GLY A 141 -3.49 -2.25 -12.63
C GLY A 141 -2.37 -2.68 -13.58
N LYS A 142 -1.67 -1.75 -14.24
CA LYS A 142 -0.51 -2.07 -15.08
C LYS A 142 0.73 -2.42 -14.28
N LEU A 143 0.82 -1.89 -13.05
CA LEU A 143 1.90 -2.17 -12.09
C LEU A 143 3.29 -1.71 -12.58
N ASP A 144 3.36 -0.68 -13.42
CA ASP A 144 4.57 -0.27 -14.17
C ASP A 144 5.17 1.08 -13.72
N LYS A 145 4.62 1.74 -12.68
CA LYS A 145 5.10 3.06 -12.21
C LYS A 145 5.76 3.06 -10.84
N PHE A 146 6.07 1.89 -10.27
CA PHE A 146 6.74 1.78 -8.98
C PHE A 146 8.03 2.60 -8.93
N ALA A 147 8.90 2.42 -9.92
CA ALA A 147 10.19 3.08 -10.00
C ALA A 147 10.10 4.60 -10.24
N ALA A 148 9.11 5.05 -11.01
CA ALA A 148 8.94 6.46 -11.34
C ALA A 148 8.39 7.30 -10.18
N VAL A 149 7.49 6.71 -9.39
CA VAL A 149 6.84 7.40 -8.27
C VAL A 149 7.67 7.31 -6.98
N SER A 150 8.57 6.34 -6.89
CA SER A 150 9.38 6.07 -5.69
C SER A 150 10.34 7.22 -5.36
N ASP A 151 10.34 7.64 -4.09
CA ASP A 151 11.33 8.57 -3.55
C ASP A 151 12.70 7.92 -3.26
N ALA A 152 12.78 6.60 -3.38
CA ALA A 152 13.99 5.79 -3.30
C ALA A 152 14.45 5.28 -4.68
N GLY A 153 13.79 5.71 -5.76
CA GLY A 153 14.12 5.34 -7.13
C GLY A 153 14.04 3.83 -7.34
N GLY A 154 15.06 3.25 -7.97
CA GLY A 154 15.11 1.84 -8.31
C GLY A 154 14.98 0.87 -7.13
N LEU A 155 15.26 1.29 -5.89
CA LEU A 155 15.22 0.42 -4.71
C LEU A 155 13.87 -0.28 -4.51
N VAL A 156 12.78 0.34 -4.96
CA VAL A 156 11.42 -0.22 -4.90
C VAL A 156 11.27 -1.55 -5.64
N MET A 157 12.15 -1.84 -6.60
CA MET A 157 12.16 -3.09 -7.38
C MET A 157 13.07 -4.17 -6.75
N GLY A 158 13.63 -3.90 -5.57
CA GLY A 158 14.50 -4.84 -4.87
C GLY A 158 13.71 -5.94 -4.15
N TYR A 159 14.23 -7.17 -4.18
CA TYR A 159 13.69 -8.32 -3.42
C TYR A 159 14.81 -9.11 -2.73
N TYR A 160 14.45 -9.94 -1.76
CA TYR A 160 15.37 -10.82 -1.05
C TYR A 160 15.15 -12.28 -1.44
N ASP A 161 16.20 -13.11 -1.38
CA ASP A 161 16.00 -14.55 -1.27
C ASP A 161 15.61 -14.91 0.16
N GLY A 162 14.31 -15.05 0.36
CA GLY A 162 13.73 -15.37 1.65
C GLY A 162 14.02 -16.78 2.16
N SER A 163 14.59 -17.68 1.37
CA SER A 163 14.72 -19.11 1.70
C SER A 163 15.53 -19.42 2.96
N HIS A 164 16.37 -18.46 3.39
CA HIS A 164 17.18 -18.50 4.60
C HIS A 164 16.50 -17.85 5.83
N MET A 165 15.35 -17.18 5.66
CA MET A 165 14.64 -16.54 6.76
C MET A 165 13.95 -17.57 7.67
N LYS A 166 13.89 -17.27 8.97
CA LYS A 166 13.10 -18.09 9.92
C LYS A 166 11.60 -18.09 9.58
N LEU A 167 11.07 -16.94 9.15
CA LEU A 167 9.66 -16.82 8.75
C LEU A 167 9.34 -17.69 7.53
N TRP A 168 10.27 -17.85 6.59
CA TRP A 168 10.11 -18.78 5.48
C TRP A 168 9.97 -20.23 5.93
N LYS A 169 10.72 -20.65 6.95
CA LYS A 169 10.58 -22.00 7.53
C LYS A 169 9.21 -22.20 8.18
N LEU A 170 8.62 -21.15 8.75
CA LEU A 170 7.23 -21.21 9.23
C LEU A 170 6.25 -21.33 8.07
N ALA A 171 6.44 -20.57 6.97
CA ALA A 171 5.60 -20.70 5.78
C ALA A 171 5.64 -22.13 5.19
N GLN A 172 6.78 -22.84 5.28
CA GLN A 172 6.88 -24.25 4.86
C GLN A 172 6.12 -25.22 5.77
N GLN A 173 5.90 -24.86 7.04
CA GLN A 173 5.21 -25.70 8.02
C GLN A 173 3.70 -25.41 8.09
N TYR A 174 3.30 -24.21 7.69
CA TYR A 174 1.95 -23.69 7.85
C TYR A 174 1.42 -23.15 6.52
N THR A 175 0.41 -22.27 6.59
CA THR A 175 -0.21 -21.67 5.42
C THR A 175 0.47 -20.34 5.10
N LEU A 176 0.89 -20.18 3.85
CA LEU A 176 1.25 -18.90 3.25
C LEU A 176 0.08 -18.45 2.37
N ALA A 177 -0.43 -17.23 2.59
CA ALA A 177 -1.43 -16.62 1.72
C ALA A 177 -0.71 -15.68 0.75
N ASP A 178 -0.70 -16.02 -0.53
CA ASP A 178 -0.07 -15.24 -1.61
C ASP A 178 -1.06 -14.29 -2.32
N HIS A 179 -2.36 -14.44 -2.07
CA HIS A 179 -3.42 -13.50 -2.50
C HIS A 179 -4.03 -12.73 -1.31
N PHE A 180 -3.19 -12.29 -0.37
CA PHE A 180 -3.57 -11.43 0.74
C PHE A 180 -3.18 -9.97 0.48
N PHE A 181 -4.17 -9.09 0.39
CA PHE A 181 -3.98 -7.69 0.04
C PHE A 181 -4.25 -6.78 1.24
N MET A 182 -3.58 -5.63 1.26
CA MET A 182 -3.87 -4.54 2.19
C MET A 182 -5.35 -4.14 2.12
N GLY A 183 -5.92 -3.72 3.25
CA GLY A 183 -7.34 -3.33 3.33
C GLY A 183 -7.64 -2.03 2.57
N ALA A 184 -6.67 -1.12 2.51
CA ALA A 184 -6.73 0.10 1.73
C ALA A 184 -5.35 0.49 1.18
N PHE A 185 -5.32 1.30 0.12
CA PHE A 185 -4.08 1.85 -0.42
C PHE A 185 -3.29 2.62 0.64
N GLY A 186 -1.97 2.68 0.47
CA GLY A 186 -1.10 3.48 1.33
C GLY A 186 -0.59 2.74 2.57
N GLY A 187 -0.37 3.51 3.64
CA GLY A 187 0.60 3.15 4.66
C GLY A 187 0.02 2.52 5.93
N SER A 188 0.90 2.39 6.92
CA SER A 188 0.61 1.73 8.20
C SER A 188 -0.61 2.32 8.90
N PHE A 189 -0.72 3.66 9.00
CA PHE A 189 -1.83 4.30 9.72
C PHE A 189 -3.20 3.83 9.23
N LEU A 190 -3.44 3.87 7.92
CA LEU A 190 -4.75 3.52 7.37
C LEU A 190 -5.01 2.01 7.48
N ASN A 191 -4.00 1.18 7.21
CA ASN A 191 -4.15 -0.26 7.27
C ASN A 191 -4.29 -0.82 8.70
N HIS A 192 -3.73 -0.14 9.71
CA HIS A 192 -4.03 -0.43 11.12
C HIS A 192 -5.51 -0.19 11.45
N MET A 193 -6.11 0.89 10.94
CA MET A 193 -7.55 1.13 11.10
C MET A 193 -8.36 0.04 10.39
N TRP A 194 -7.98 -0.33 9.16
CA TRP A 194 -8.66 -1.39 8.42
C TRP A 194 -8.53 -2.77 9.10
N LEU A 195 -7.42 -3.06 9.77
CA LEU A 195 -7.30 -4.24 10.62
C LEU A 195 -8.28 -4.21 11.80
N ALA A 196 -8.41 -3.06 12.47
CA ALA A 196 -9.16 -2.94 13.71
C ALA A 196 -10.68 -2.79 13.50
N CYS A 197 -11.12 -2.08 12.46
CA CYS A 197 -12.54 -1.74 12.25
C CYS A 197 -13.02 -1.95 10.82
N ALA A 198 -12.14 -2.33 9.87
CA ALA A 198 -12.45 -2.32 8.43
C ALA A 198 -13.03 -0.96 7.98
N CYS A 199 -12.43 0.12 8.48
CA CYS A 199 -12.96 1.47 8.31
C CYS A 199 -11.86 2.51 8.06
N THR A 200 -12.27 3.60 7.40
CA THR A 200 -11.40 4.76 7.13
C THR A 200 -11.77 5.89 8.08
N PRO A 201 -10.81 6.45 8.84
CA PRO A 201 -11.09 7.51 9.79
C PRO A 201 -11.43 8.82 9.09
N VAL A 202 -12.25 9.65 9.73
CA VAL A 202 -12.67 10.97 9.22
C VAL A 202 -12.05 12.11 10.02
N PHE A 203 -11.68 13.17 9.32
CA PHE A 203 -11.25 14.46 9.85
C PHE A 203 -11.91 15.62 9.05
N PRO A 204 -13.23 15.84 9.20
CA PRO A 204 -13.97 16.79 8.36
C PRO A 204 -13.51 18.26 8.44
N ALA A 205 -12.91 18.65 9.56
CA ALA A 205 -12.40 20.00 9.81
C ALA A 205 -10.87 20.05 9.82
N ALA A 206 -10.21 19.18 9.03
CA ALA A 206 -8.76 19.19 8.93
C ALA A 206 -8.25 20.54 8.40
N PRO A 207 -7.21 21.13 9.02
CA PRO A 207 -6.59 22.34 8.49
C PRO A 207 -5.99 22.08 7.10
N ALA A 208 -5.98 23.10 6.25
CA ALA A 208 -5.49 23.00 4.86
C ALA A 208 -4.04 22.49 4.75
N THR A 209 -3.23 22.64 5.80
CA THR A 209 -1.86 22.10 5.88
C THR A 209 -1.79 20.57 5.97
N LEU A 210 -2.90 19.91 6.32
CA LEU A 210 -3.04 18.46 6.35
C LEU A 210 -3.80 17.91 5.14
N VAL A 211 -4.46 18.75 4.35
CA VAL A 211 -5.28 18.31 3.22
C VAL A 211 -4.42 18.15 1.97
N ALA A 212 -4.48 16.98 1.33
CA ALA A 212 -3.77 16.66 0.10
C ALA A 212 -4.13 17.65 -1.01
N GLN A 213 -3.13 18.10 -1.78
CA GLN A 213 -3.35 18.93 -2.96
C GLN A 213 -3.25 18.07 -4.21
N LEU A 214 -4.37 17.99 -4.94
CA LEU A 214 -4.51 17.18 -6.13
C LEU A 214 -4.43 18.02 -7.41
N ASP A 215 -3.99 17.41 -8.49
CA ASP A 215 -4.08 17.94 -9.85
C ASP A 215 -5.50 17.73 -10.43
N GLY A 216 -5.71 18.17 -11.67
CA GLY A 216 -7.01 18.02 -12.36
C GLY A 216 -7.42 16.57 -12.66
N GLU A 217 -6.54 15.60 -12.40
CA GLU A 217 -6.75 14.16 -12.63
C GLU A 217 -6.84 13.39 -11.31
N ASN A 218 -7.01 14.07 -10.17
CA ASN A 218 -7.05 13.50 -8.82
C ASN A 218 -5.78 12.77 -8.39
N ARG A 219 -4.63 13.09 -9.00
CA ARG A 219 -3.31 12.65 -8.50
C ARG A 219 -2.70 13.74 -7.64
N LEU A 220 -1.70 13.43 -6.84
CA LEU A 220 -0.99 14.48 -6.09
C LEU A 220 -0.34 15.49 -7.04
N ALA A 221 -0.61 16.78 -6.79
CA ALA A 221 -0.04 17.86 -7.57
C ALA A 221 1.49 17.90 -7.42
N ARG A 222 2.21 17.93 -8.55
CA ARG A 222 3.67 18.09 -8.60
C ARG A 222 4.06 19.55 -8.31
N LYS A 223 5.19 19.77 -7.64
CA LYS A 223 5.77 21.10 -7.47
C LYS A 223 6.28 21.65 -8.81
N PRO A 224 6.24 22.98 -9.03
CA PRO A 224 7.04 23.61 -10.06
C PRO A 224 8.52 23.23 -9.89
N GLY A 225 9.16 22.72 -10.94
CA GLY A 225 10.55 22.26 -10.89
C GLY A 225 10.75 20.86 -10.29
N SER A 226 9.67 20.10 -10.03
CA SER A 226 9.79 18.65 -9.84
C SER A 226 10.52 18.03 -11.04
N PRO A 227 11.37 17.00 -10.85
CA PRO A 227 12.01 16.28 -11.95
C PRO A 227 10.99 15.87 -13.02
N ALA A 228 11.34 16.05 -14.30
CA ALA A 228 10.43 15.76 -15.40
C ALA A 228 10.25 14.25 -15.59
N GLY A 229 11.32 13.48 -15.37
CA GLY A 229 11.33 12.03 -15.41
C GLY A 229 12.08 11.40 -14.24
N ALA A 230 11.83 10.12 -14.02
CA ALA A 230 12.34 9.37 -12.88
C ALA A 230 13.88 9.30 -12.84
N LEU A 231 14.54 9.35 -14.01
CA LEU A 231 16.00 9.34 -14.12
C LEU A 231 16.67 10.64 -13.66
N GLU A 232 15.93 11.75 -13.60
CA GLU A 232 16.44 13.06 -13.18
C GLU A 232 16.38 13.25 -11.66
N GLY A 233 15.50 12.53 -10.98
CA GLY A 233 15.33 12.58 -9.53
C GLY A 233 13.96 12.08 -9.08
N PRO A 234 13.76 11.93 -7.76
CA PRO A 234 12.46 11.53 -7.22
C PRO A 234 11.43 12.65 -7.41
N PRO A 235 10.14 12.29 -7.61
CA PRO A 235 9.09 13.29 -7.75
C PRO A 235 8.93 14.16 -6.51
N GLN A 236 8.54 15.41 -6.73
CA GLN A 236 8.27 16.36 -5.65
C GLN A 236 6.83 16.84 -5.71
N PHE A 237 6.12 16.69 -4.60
CA PHE A 237 4.70 17.04 -4.49
C PHE A 237 4.48 18.34 -3.74
N VAL A 238 3.44 19.10 -4.12
CA VAL A 238 3.08 20.36 -3.45
C VAL A 238 2.70 20.09 -1.99
N LEU A 239 1.71 19.22 -1.79
CA LEU A 239 1.31 18.74 -0.48
C LEU A 239 0.63 17.37 -0.61
N ASP A 240 1.29 16.33 -0.12
CA ASP A 240 0.73 14.97 -0.05
C ASP A 240 -0.43 14.89 0.96
N GLY A 241 -0.29 15.63 2.07
CA GLY A 241 -1.30 15.70 3.12
C GLY A 241 -1.46 14.39 3.90
N ALA A 242 -2.17 14.46 5.02
CA ALA A 242 -2.61 13.30 5.78
C ALA A 242 -4.11 13.03 5.60
N VAL A 243 -4.84 14.01 5.09
CA VAL A 243 -6.29 13.99 4.90
C VAL A 243 -6.60 14.24 3.42
N THR A 244 -7.58 13.52 2.88
CA THR A 244 -8.09 13.77 1.53
C THR A 244 -8.92 15.07 1.46
N PRO A 245 -9.15 15.65 0.26
CA PRO A 245 -9.98 16.85 0.13
C PRO A 245 -11.42 16.70 0.68
N ASP A 246 -11.95 15.49 0.70
CA ASP A 246 -13.27 15.13 1.24
C ASP A 246 -13.24 14.68 2.71
N GLY A 247 -12.09 14.79 3.39
CA GLY A 247 -12.01 14.70 4.85
C GLY A 247 -11.71 13.31 5.42
N TYR A 248 -11.12 12.39 4.66
CA TYR A 248 -10.67 11.09 5.17
C TYR A 248 -9.20 11.09 5.54
N GLY A 249 -8.86 10.56 6.71
CA GLY A 249 -7.46 10.35 7.11
C GLY A 249 -6.86 9.16 6.37
N VAL A 250 -5.87 9.39 5.52
CA VAL A 250 -5.28 8.38 4.63
C VAL A 250 -3.77 8.20 4.77
N ASN A 251 -3.08 9.19 5.35
CA ASN A 251 -1.70 9.03 5.81
C ASN A 251 -1.61 9.32 7.32
N THR A 252 -0.43 9.13 7.91
CA THR A 252 -0.22 9.17 9.37
C THR A 252 -0.78 10.41 10.04
N LEU A 253 -1.78 10.19 10.90
CA LEU A 253 -2.32 11.16 11.85
C LEU A 253 -2.12 10.63 13.28
N GLN A 254 -1.93 11.53 14.23
CA GLN A 254 -1.73 11.19 15.63
C GLN A 254 -3.06 11.23 16.38
N PRO A 255 -3.33 10.28 17.29
CA PRO A 255 -4.59 10.24 18.02
C PRO A 255 -4.70 11.38 19.05
N LEU A 256 -5.94 11.74 19.40
CA LEU A 256 -6.20 12.69 20.49
C LEU A 256 -5.85 12.10 21.87
N TYR A 257 -6.05 10.80 22.07
CA TYR A 257 -5.77 10.14 23.35
C TYR A 257 -4.31 9.67 23.40
N GLN A 258 -3.68 9.78 24.57
CA GLN A 258 -2.36 9.22 24.81
C GLN A 258 -2.42 7.68 24.89
N PRO A 259 -1.37 6.96 24.45
CA PRO A 259 -0.12 7.46 23.88
C PRO A 259 -0.30 8.05 22.47
N SER A 260 0.30 9.21 22.24
CA SER A 260 0.26 9.95 20.98
C SER A 260 1.61 10.59 20.71
N GLY A 261 2.01 10.68 19.44
CA GLY A 261 3.19 11.45 19.02
C GLY A 261 3.02 12.97 19.22
N ILE A 262 1.82 13.43 19.57
CA ILE A 262 1.57 14.81 19.98
C ILE A 262 1.58 14.87 21.52
N PRO A 263 2.45 15.68 22.14
CA PRO A 263 2.48 15.81 23.59
C PRO A 263 1.23 16.53 24.13
N PRO A 264 0.87 16.31 25.40
CA PRO A 264 -0.15 17.12 26.07
C PRO A 264 0.25 18.60 26.17
N VAL A 265 -0.75 19.47 26.36
CA VAL A 265 -0.50 20.88 26.72
C VAL A 265 0.22 20.94 28.06
N ALA A 266 1.22 21.82 28.19
CA ALA A 266 1.92 22.01 29.47
C ALA A 266 0.92 22.38 30.58
N ALA A 267 0.96 21.65 31.70
CA ALA A 267 0.01 21.75 32.81
C ALA A 267 -1.47 21.48 32.44
N GLY A 268 -1.73 20.84 31.30
CA GLY A 268 -3.04 20.35 30.89
C GLY A 268 -3.33 18.92 31.36
N ASP A 269 -4.43 18.35 30.86
CA ASP A 269 -4.77 16.95 31.10
C ASP A 269 -3.85 16.03 30.28
N ASN A 270 -2.97 15.29 30.98
CA ASN A 270 -1.96 14.43 30.37
C ASN A 270 -2.55 13.21 29.63
N ARG A 271 -3.86 12.99 29.66
CA ARG A 271 -4.52 11.92 28.89
C ARG A 271 -4.71 12.30 27.42
N PHE A 272 -4.60 13.58 27.08
CA PHE A 272 -4.92 14.09 25.75
C PHE A 272 -3.71 14.78 25.10
N ALA A 273 -3.59 14.62 23.79
CA ALA A 273 -2.70 15.40 22.94
C ALA A 273 -3.11 16.88 22.88
N ASP A 274 -2.14 17.77 22.67
CA ASP A 274 -2.39 19.19 22.41
C ASP A 274 -3.31 19.37 21.18
N PRO A 275 -4.57 19.81 21.35
CA PRO A 275 -5.51 19.96 20.24
C PRO A 275 -5.07 21.02 19.24
N ALA A 276 -4.20 21.98 19.63
CA ALA A 276 -3.65 22.98 18.71
C ALA A 276 -2.65 22.37 17.71
N LYS A 277 -2.23 21.11 17.90
CA LYS A 277 -1.41 20.34 16.94
C LYS A 277 -2.23 19.48 15.99
N ASN A 278 -3.55 19.66 15.98
CA ASN A 278 -4.49 19.00 15.06
C ASN A 278 -4.39 17.45 15.11
N PRO A 279 -4.51 16.82 16.30
CA PRO A 279 -4.67 15.36 16.37
C PRO A 279 -5.92 14.93 15.60
N LEU A 280 -5.93 13.68 15.14
CA LEU A 280 -7.12 13.03 14.61
C LEU A 280 -8.24 13.10 15.67
N PRO A 281 -9.42 13.62 15.33
CA PRO A 281 -10.56 13.61 16.24
C PRO A 281 -10.94 12.18 16.66
N PRO A 282 -11.59 12.00 17.82
CA PRO A 282 -12.12 10.70 18.22
C PRO A 282 -13.02 10.12 17.12
N GLN A 283 -12.77 8.87 16.77
CA GLN A 283 -13.60 8.12 15.83
C GLN A 283 -14.73 7.42 16.59
N THR A 284 -15.87 7.22 15.93
CA THR A 284 -17.09 6.67 16.56
C THR A 284 -17.50 5.31 16.00
N LEU A 285 -16.74 4.77 15.06
CA LEU A 285 -16.98 3.45 14.49
C LEU A 285 -16.46 2.38 15.45
N ASP A 286 -17.28 1.36 15.68
CA ASP A 286 -16.92 0.24 16.53
C ASP A 286 -15.75 -0.54 15.94
N THR A 287 -14.77 -0.84 16.79
CA THR A 287 -13.63 -1.69 16.49
C THR A 287 -13.91 -3.15 16.85
N ILE A 288 -13.03 -4.06 16.44
CA ILE A 288 -13.05 -5.45 16.89
C ILE A 288 -12.91 -5.54 18.42
N GLY A 289 -12.19 -4.61 19.06
CA GLY A 289 -12.07 -4.54 20.51
C GLY A 289 -13.40 -4.27 21.20
N ASP A 290 -14.23 -3.37 20.65
CA ASP A 290 -15.58 -3.11 21.15
C ASP A 290 -16.45 -4.37 21.03
N ARG A 291 -16.42 -5.03 19.86
CA ARG A 291 -17.18 -6.28 19.63
C ARG A 291 -16.76 -7.42 20.54
N LEU A 292 -15.46 -7.56 20.81
CA LEU A 292 -14.94 -8.56 21.73
C LEU A 292 -15.37 -8.26 23.17
N SER A 293 -15.33 -6.98 23.57
CA SER A 293 -15.75 -6.53 24.90
C SER A 293 -17.25 -6.75 25.14
N ASP A 294 -18.09 -6.39 24.18
CA ASP A 294 -19.55 -6.63 24.22
C ASP A 294 -19.89 -8.12 24.41
N LYS A 295 -19.04 -9.01 23.91
CA LYS A 295 -19.18 -10.46 24.04
C LYS A 295 -18.45 -11.06 25.25
N GLY A 296 -17.77 -10.24 26.05
CA GLY A 296 -16.98 -10.71 27.18
C GLY A 296 -15.79 -11.59 26.77
N VAL A 297 -15.29 -11.44 25.53
CA VAL A 297 -14.10 -12.15 25.04
C VAL A 297 -12.86 -11.35 25.44
N SER A 298 -11.93 -12.00 26.15
CA SER A 298 -10.68 -11.35 26.56
C SER A 298 -9.83 -10.98 25.35
N TRP A 299 -9.36 -9.74 25.31
CA TRP A 299 -8.48 -9.25 24.27
C TRP A 299 -7.49 -8.22 24.84
N ALA A 300 -6.40 -8.03 24.12
CA ALA A 300 -5.41 -7.01 24.42
C ALA A 300 -4.69 -6.60 23.14
N TRP A 301 -4.26 -5.34 23.09
CA TRP A 301 -3.35 -4.82 22.09
C TRP A 301 -2.00 -4.56 22.76
N TYR A 302 -0.94 -5.15 22.24
CA TYR A 302 0.43 -4.95 22.72
C TYR A 302 1.22 -4.20 21.65
N ALA A 303 1.68 -2.99 21.95
CA ALA A 303 2.50 -2.15 21.08
C ALA A 303 3.60 -1.45 21.87
#